data_AF-Q645K4-F1
#
_entry.id   AF-Q645K4-F1
#
_cell.length_a   1.000
_cell.length_b   1.000
_cell.length_c   1.000
_cell.angle_alpha   90.00
_cell.angle_beta   90.00
_cell.angle_gamma   90.00
#
_symmetry.space_group_name_H-M   'P 1'
#
loop_
_entity.id
_entity.type
_entity.pdbx_description
1 polymer ?
#
loop_
_entity_poly.entity_id
_entity_poly.type
_entity_poly.pdbx_seq_one_letter_code
_entity_poly.pdbx_strand_id
1 'polypeptide(L)'
;MPETLLSPRNLAFELYEVLDAEALTQRPRFAEHSRETFDAALTTARTIAEKYFAPHNRKADENEPRYVDGRAELIPEVKPAVDAFLEAGFLNANRDFEVGGMQLPSLVSQACFAHFQAANAGTTA
;
A
#
# COMPACT_ATOMS: atom_id res chain seq x y z
N MET A 1 -11.77 10.26 -14.38
CA MET A 1 -10.39 9.93 -14.78
C MET A 1 -10.39 8.45 -15.15
N PRO A 2 -9.79 8.02 -16.27
CA PRO A 2 -9.67 6.60 -16.56
C PRO A 2 -8.96 5.90 -15.37
N GLU A 3 -9.37 4.68 -15.03
CA GLU A 3 -8.75 3.85 -13.99
C GLU A 3 -7.28 3.60 -14.39
N THR A 4 -6.38 4.51 -14.00
CA THR A 4 -4.98 4.48 -14.45
C THR A 4 -4.13 3.55 -13.57
N LEU A 5 -4.65 3.16 -12.41
CA LEU A 5 -4.02 2.25 -11.44
C LEU A 5 -4.80 0.92 -11.40
N LEU A 6 -5.18 0.45 -10.21
CA LEU A 6 -5.97 -0.78 -10.02
C LEU A 6 -7.47 -0.50 -10.17
N SER A 7 -8.18 -1.41 -10.83
CA SER A 7 -9.65 -1.39 -10.86
C SER A 7 -10.21 -1.80 -9.48
N PRO A 8 -10.91 -0.90 -8.76
CA PRO A 8 -11.46 -1.22 -7.43
C PRO A 8 -12.49 -2.34 -7.49
N ARG A 9 -13.26 -2.39 -8.58
CA ARG A 9 -14.26 -3.45 -8.80
C ARG A 9 -13.58 -4.81 -8.99
N ASN A 10 -12.54 -4.89 -9.82
CA ASN A 10 -11.84 -6.17 -10.03
C ASN A 10 -11.16 -6.65 -8.75
N LEU A 11 -10.50 -5.74 -8.02
CA LEU A 11 -9.86 -6.10 -6.76
C LEU A 11 -10.87 -6.60 -5.71
N ALA A 12 -12.04 -5.95 -5.59
CA ALA A 12 -13.10 -6.42 -4.70
C ALA A 12 -13.64 -7.80 -5.11
N PHE A 13 -13.82 -8.05 -6.41
CA PHE A 13 -14.20 -9.37 -6.94
C PHE A 13 -13.17 -10.44 -6.57
N GLU A 14 -11.89 -10.19 -6.83
CA GLU A 14 -10.81 -11.12 -6.49
C GLU A 14 -10.75 -11.40 -4.99
N LEU A 15 -10.82 -10.37 -4.15
CA LEU A 15 -10.72 -10.52 -2.70
C LEU A 15 -11.90 -11.26 -2.09
N TYR A 16 -13.14 -10.91 -2.47
CA TYR A 16 -14.32 -11.35 -1.74
C TYR A 16 -15.10 -12.46 -2.45
N GLU A 17 -15.10 -12.50 -3.78
CA GLU A 17 -15.84 -13.51 -4.54
C GLU A 17 -14.97 -14.70 -4.94
N VAL A 18 -13.67 -14.48 -5.17
CA VAL A 18 -12.73 -15.55 -5.56
C VAL A 18 -11.97 -16.11 -4.36
N LEU A 19 -11.41 -15.25 -3.52
CA LEU A 19 -10.48 -15.65 -2.45
C LEU A 19 -11.12 -15.74 -1.06
N ASP A 20 -12.37 -15.27 -0.91
CA ASP A 20 -13.12 -15.25 0.34
C ASP A 20 -12.31 -14.64 1.52
N ALA A 21 -11.79 -13.43 1.31
CA ALA A 21 -10.97 -12.73 2.30
C ALA A 21 -11.69 -12.55 3.65
N GLU A 22 -13.02 -12.41 3.64
CA GLU A 22 -13.81 -12.22 4.86
C GLU A 22 -13.75 -13.45 5.77
N ALA A 23 -13.69 -14.67 5.23
CA ALA A 23 -13.54 -15.89 6.03
C ALA A 23 -12.22 -15.94 6.82
N LEU A 24 -11.21 -15.14 6.49
CA LEU A 24 -9.97 -15.05 7.27
C LEU A 24 -10.21 -14.52 8.68
N THR A 25 -11.25 -13.70 8.88
CA THR A 25 -11.64 -13.15 10.21
C THR A 25 -12.06 -14.23 11.20
N GLN A 26 -12.45 -15.41 10.73
CA GLN A 26 -12.79 -16.56 11.58
C GLN A 26 -11.56 -17.20 12.25
N ARG A 27 -10.34 -16.86 11.81
CA ARG A 27 -9.11 -17.34 12.45
C ARG A 27 -8.84 -16.49 13.70
N PRO A 28 -8.48 -17.08 14.85
CA PRO A 28 -8.21 -16.32 16.08
C PRO A 28 -7.23 -15.16 15.91
N ARG A 29 -6.22 -15.33 15.03
CA ARG A 29 -5.23 -14.29 14.70
C ARG A 29 -5.85 -13.05 14.02
N PHE A 30 -6.97 -13.15 13.35
CA PHE A 30 -7.58 -12.05 12.59
C PHE A 30 -8.97 -11.68 13.12
N ALA A 31 -9.32 -12.13 14.33
CA ALA A 31 -10.64 -11.95 14.93
C ALA A 31 -10.99 -10.48 15.24
N GLU A 32 -9.99 -9.62 15.37
CA GLU A 32 -10.15 -8.17 15.55
C GLU A 32 -10.47 -7.43 14.23
N HIS A 33 -10.47 -8.14 13.10
CA HIS A 33 -10.79 -7.58 11.80
C HIS A 33 -12.18 -7.95 11.32
N SER A 34 -12.70 -7.08 10.46
CA SER A 34 -13.92 -7.28 9.68
C SER A 34 -13.66 -6.87 8.23
N ARG A 35 -14.61 -7.20 7.34
CA ARG A 35 -14.62 -6.68 5.98
C ARG A 35 -14.50 -5.15 5.93
N GLU A 36 -15.19 -4.44 6.83
CA GLU A 36 -15.10 -2.98 6.93
C GLU A 36 -13.68 -2.51 7.24
N THR A 37 -12.96 -3.18 8.15
CA THR A 37 -11.55 -2.83 8.44
C THR A 37 -10.61 -3.12 7.27
N PHE A 38 -10.87 -4.18 6.49
CA PHE A 38 -10.12 -4.47 5.27
C PHE A 38 -10.36 -3.41 4.19
N ASP A 39 -11.62 -3.05 3.95
CA ASP A 39 -12.00 -2.02 2.97
C ASP A 39 -11.45 -0.64 3.35
N ALA A 40 -11.41 -0.32 4.65
CA ALA A 40 -10.78 0.89 5.15
C ALA A 40 -9.27 0.92 4.88
N ALA A 41 -8.55 -0.18 5.12
CA ALA A 41 -7.13 -0.29 4.83
C ALA A 41 -6.83 -0.12 3.32
N LEU A 42 -7.60 -0.79 2.47
CA LEU A 42 -7.49 -0.68 1.00
C LEU A 42 -7.77 0.75 0.52
N THR A 43 -8.79 1.40 1.07
CA THR A 43 -9.14 2.79 0.73
C THR A 43 -8.04 3.77 1.14
N THR A 44 -7.46 3.60 2.33
CA THR A 44 -6.32 4.42 2.78
C THR A 44 -5.10 4.20 1.89
N ALA A 45 -4.77 2.94 1.57
CA ALA A 45 -3.65 2.62 0.68
C ALA A 45 -3.83 3.28 -0.69
N ARG A 46 -5.01 3.14 -1.29
CA ARG A 46 -5.35 3.76 -2.57
C ARG A 46 -5.22 5.29 -2.52
N THR A 47 -5.76 5.92 -1.48
CA THR A 47 -5.74 7.38 -1.33
C THR A 47 -4.31 7.91 -1.26
N ILE A 48 -3.45 7.26 -0.48
CA ILE A 48 -2.04 7.65 -0.37
C ILE A 48 -1.31 7.39 -1.69
N ALA A 49 -1.55 6.25 -2.33
CA ALA A 49 -0.94 5.92 -3.61
C ALA A 49 -1.29 6.95 -4.71
N GLU A 50 -2.57 7.32 -4.84
CA GLU A 50 -3.04 8.32 -5.81
C GLU A 50 -2.49 9.72 -5.49
N LYS A 51 -2.44 10.10 -4.22
CA LYS A 51 -2.07 11.45 -3.80
C LYS A 51 -0.55 11.69 -3.78
N TYR A 52 0.23 10.70 -3.35
CA TYR A 52 1.65 10.89 -3.06
C TYR A 52 2.59 10.02 -3.91
N PHE A 53 2.14 8.88 -4.46
CA PHE A 53 3.03 7.99 -5.23
C PHE A 53 2.90 8.21 -6.74
N ALA A 54 1.67 8.24 -7.25
CA ALA A 54 1.40 8.37 -8.68
C ALA A 54 1.97 9.67 -9.31
N PRO A 55 1.91 10.85 -8.66
CA PRO A 55 2.34 12.10 -9.30
C PRO A 55 3.83 12.17 -9.64
N HIS A 56 4.70 11.43 -8.93
CA HIS A 56 6.14 11.49 -9.15
C HIS A 56 6.73 10.28 -9.85
N ASN A 57 5.92 9.30 -10.28
CA ASN A 57 6.40 8.08 -10.94
C ASN A 57 7.27 8.39 -12.17
N ARG A 58 6.72 9.14 -13.12
CA ARG A 58 7.46 9.54 -14.32
C ARG A 58 8.68 10.42 -14.01
N LYS A 59 8.53 11.35 -13.06
CA LYS A 59 9.63 12.25 -12.68
C LYS A 59 10.80 11.48 -12.06
N ALA A 60 10.51 10.47 -11.24
CA ALA A 60 11.52 9.61 -10.63
C ALA A 60 12.29 8.79 -11.69
N ASP A 61 11.60 8.32 -12.73
CA ASP A 61 12.21 7.64 -13.87
C ASP A 61 13.11 8.58 -14.70
N GLU A 62 12.62 9.78 -15.02
CA GLU A 62 13.39 10.79 -15.77
C GLU A 62 14.56 11.40 -14.96
N ASN A 63 14.57 11.24 -13.63
CA ASN A 63 15.57 11.79 -12.72
C ASN A 63 16.11 10.68 -11.81
N GLU A 64 16.89 9.79 -12.41
CA GLU A 64 17.53 8.67 -11.71
C GLU A 64 18.29 9.12 -10.45
N PRO A 65 18.29 8.31 -9.37
CA PRO A 65 19.06 8.58 -8.17
C PRO A 65 20.54 8.85 -8.48
N ARG A 66 21.13 9.86 -7.84
CA ARG A 66 22.56 10.16 -7.97
C ARG A 66 23.29 9.87 -6.68
N TYR A 67 24.47 9.26 -6.77
CA TYR A 67 25.34 9.10 -5.62
C TYR A 67 26.29 10.30 -5.52
N VAL A 68 26.10 11.13 -4.50
CA VAL A 68 26.82 12.39 -4.29
C VAL A 68 27.32 12.42 -2.85
N ASP A 69 28.61 12.70 -2.64
CA ASP A 69 29.22 12.88 -1.32
C ASP A 69 28.89 11.77 -0.30
N GLY A 70 28.88 10.52 -0.75
CA GLY A 70 28.66 9.35 0.10
C GLY A 70 27.20 8.98 0.33
N ARG A 71 26.23 9.69 -0.26
CA ARG A 71 24.79 9.42 -0.13
C ARG A 71 24.06 9.37 -1.46
N ALA A 72 22.92 8.68 -1.49
CA ALA A 72 21.99 8.76 -2.61
C ALA A 72 21.11 10.02 -2.49
N GLU A 73 21.04 10.80 -3.55
CA GLU A 73 20.12 11.93 -3.69
C GLU A 73 18.98 11.54 -4.62
N LEU A 74 17.75 11.75 -4.15
CA LEU A 74 16.49 11.42 -4.81
C LEU A 74 15.70 12.71 -5.06
N ILE A 75 14.68 12.64 -5.90
CA ILE A 75 13.74 13.77 -6.06
C ILE A 75 12.99 14.04 -4.73
N PRO A 76 12.66 15.30 -4.41
CA PRO A 76 12.11 15.67 -3.11
C PRO A 76 10.72 15.06 -2.83
N GLU A 77 9.99 14.64 -3.86
CA GLU A 77 8.67 14.02 -3.74
C GLU A 77 8.69 12.62 -3.10
N VAL A 78 9.84 11.92 -3.13
CA VAL A 78 9.96 10.58 -2.54
C VAL A 78 9.72 10.64 -1.03
N LYS A 79 10.27 11.63 -0.33
CA LYS A 79 10.18 11.71 1.12
C LYS A 79 8.72 11.85 1.63
N PRO A 80 7.90 12.80 1.16
CA PRO A 80 6.49 12.88 1.56
C PRO A 80 5.69 11.61 1.27
N ALA A 81 5.98 10.90 0.17
CA ALA A 81 5.32 9.64 -0.14
C ALA A 81 5.66 8.54 0.87
N VAL A 82 6.95 8.38 1.18
CA VAL A 82 7.42 7.42 2.19
C VAL A 82 6.90 7.79 3.58
N ASP A 83 6.94 9.07 3.96
CA ASP A 83 6.43 9.53 5.25
C ASP A 83 4.94 9.20 5.40
N ALA A 84 4.11 9.49 4.39
CA ALA A 84 2.68 9.16 4.42
C ALA A 84 2.41 7.65 4.51
N PHE A 85 3.22 6.83 3.82
CA PHE A 85 3.16 5.37 3.88
C PHE A 85 3.50 4.83 5.27
N LEU A 86 4.53 5.39 5.91
CA LEU A 86 4.97 5.03 7.26
C LEU A 86 3.95 5.45 8.33
N GLU A 87 3.47 6.69 8.25
CA GLU A 87 2.47 7.26 9.17
C GLU A 87 1.15 6.47 9.13
N ALA A 88 0.77 5.95 7.96
CA ALA A 88 -0.40 5.10 7.80
C ALA A 88 -0.18 3.64 8.26
N GLY A 89 1.04 3.27 8.67
CA GLY A 89 1.36 1.95 9.24
C GLY A 89 1.66 0.84 8.22
N PHE A 90 1.73 1.15 6.92
CA PHE A 90 1.82 0.11 5.89
C PHE A 90 3.15 -0.65 5.87
N LEU A 91 4.24 -0.08 6.40
CA LEU A 91 5.50 -0.82 6.58
C LEU A 91 5.32 -2.08 7.44
N ASN A 92 4.42 -2.02 8.41
CA ASN A 92 4.16 -3.08 9.39
C ASN A 92 2.74 -3.67 9.25
N ALA A 93 2.12 -3.56 8.07
CA ALA A 93 0.73 -3.95 7.83
C ALA A 93 0.39 -5.38 8.29
N ASN A 94 1.28 -6.35 8.08
CA ASN A 94 1.05 -7.75 8.45
C ASN A 94 1.64 -8.17 9.80
N ARG A 95 2.32 -7.25 10.51
CA ARG A 95 2.97 -7.51 11.80
C ARG A 95 1.94 -7.53 12.93
N ASP A 96 2.28 -8.20 14.03
CA ASP A 96 1.39 -8.33 15.18
C ASP A 96 1.10 -6.97 15.82
N PHE A 97 -0.06 -6.83 16.44
CA PHE A 97 -0.42 -5.62 17.19
C PHE A 97 0.58 -5.31 18.31
N GLU A 98 1.12 -6.33 18.96
CA GLU A 98 2.10 -6.21 20.07
C GLU A 98 3.39 -5.49 19.67
N VAL A 99 3.74 -5.51 18.38
CA VAL A 99 4.91 -4.81 17.83
C VAL A 99 4.53 -3.58 17.00
N GLY A 100 3.31 -3.07 17.17
CA GLY A 100 2.79 -1.89 16.49
C GLY A 100 2.40 -2.12 15.03
N GLY A 101 2.14 -3.37 14.64
CA GLY A 101 1.60 -3.69 13.32
C GLY A 101 0.08 -3.60 13.25
N MET A 102 -0.46 -3.79 12.05
CA MET A 102 -1.92 -3.81 11.84
C MET A 102 -2.52 -5.23 11.87
N GLN A 103 -1.69 -6.27 11.98
CA GLN A 103 -2.06 -7.69 11.98
C GLN A 103 -2.95 -8.13 10.80
N LEU A 104 -2.89 -7.41 9.68
CA LEU A 104 -3.68 -7.75 8.50
C LEU A 104 -3.28 -9.13 7.97
N PRO A 105 -4.25 -9.93 7.47
CA PRO A 105 -3.92 -11.11 6.71
C PRO A 105 -3.02 -10.75 5.53
N SER A 106 -2.04 -11.61 5.21
CA SER A 106 -1.11 -11.37 4.10
C SER A 106 -1.83 -11.05 2.79
N LEU A 107 -2.99 -11.69 2.54
CA LEU A 107 -3.84 -11.39 1.38
C LEU A 107 -4.21 -9.89 1.30
N VAL A 108 -4.76 -9.33 2.38
CA VAL A 108 -5.21 -7.93 2.45
C VAL A 108 -4.02 -6.98 2.46
N SER A 109 -2.94 -7.33 3.17
CA SER A 109 -1.69 -6.56 3.17
C SER A 109 -1.12 -6.44 1.75
N GLN A 110 -1.07 -7.53 0.98
CA GLN A 110 -0.55 -7.51 -0.39
C GLN A 110 -1.45 -6.69 -1.32
N ALA A 111 -2.78 -6.75 -1.15
CA ALA A 111 -3.71 -5.90 -1.89
C ALA A 111 -3.50 -4.40 -1.60
N CYS A 112 -3.20 -4.03 -0.35
CA CYS A 112 -2.81 -2.66 -0.01
C CYS A 112 -1.50 -2.26 -0.72
N PHE A 113 -0.47 -3.13 -0.67
CA PHE A 113 0.81 -2.89 -1.35
C PHE A 113 0.68 -2.76 -2.87
N ALA A 114 -0.24 -3.51 -3.48
CA ALA A 114 -0.48 -3.43 -4.92
C ALA A 114 -0.90 -2.03 -5.37
N HIS A 115 -1.61 -1.26 -4.55
CA HIS A 115 -1.94 0.15 -4.86
C HIS A 115 -0.68 1.01 -4.98
N PHE A 116 0.26 0.88 -4.04
CA PHE A 116 1.52 1.63 -4.06
C PHE A 116 2.41 1.21 -5.24
N GLN A 117 2.52 -0.09 -5.50
CA GLN A 117 3.30 -0.61 -6.62
C GLN A 117 2.73 -0.19 -7.98
N ALA A 118 1.41 -0.22 -8.14
CA ALA A 118 0.75 0.25 -9.35
C ALA A 118 0.96 1.76 -9.57
N ALA A 119 1.00 2.54 -8.48
CA ALA A 119 1.23 3.97 -8.56
C ALA A 119 2.69 4.34 -8.85
N ASN A 120 3.64 3.69 -8.16
CA ASN A 120 5.07 3.94 -8.29
C ASN A 120 5.89 2.81 -7.65
N ALA A 121 6.22 1.79 -8.45
CA ALA A 121 7.02 0.65 -7.98
C ALA A 121 8.42 1.07 -7.50
N GLY A 122 9.05 2.06 -8.15
CA GLY A 122 10.41 2.50 -7.80
C GLY A 122 10.51 3.13 -6.41
N THR A 123 9.47 3.85 -5.96
CA THR A 123 9.41 4.42 -4.59
C THR A 123 8.93 3.41 -3.55
N THR A 124 8.22 2.38 -3.98
CA THR A 124 7.70 1.32 -3.09
C THR A 124 8.76 0.26 -2.76
N ALA A 125 9.81 0.15 -3.58
CA ALA A 125 10.84 -0.90 -3.53
C ALA A 125 11.80 -0.80 -2.33
#